data_AF-A0A7C1SIT7-F1
#
_entry.id   AF-A0A7C1SIT7-F1
#
_cell.length_a   1.000
_cell.length_b   1.000
_cell.length_c   1.000
_cell.angle_alpha   90.00
_cell.angle_beta   90.00
_cell.angle_gamma   90.00
#
_symmetry.space_group_name_H-M   'P 1'
#
loop_
_entity.id
_entity.type
_entity.pdbx_description
1 polymer ?
#
loop_
_entity_poly.entity_id
_entity_poly.type
_entity_poly.pdbx_seq_one_letter_code
_entity_poly.pdbx_strand_id
1 'polypeptide(L)' 'MVELILDKFNYLMAIALMMIGFYAMIAKSNLIKKIIGMNIFQTAIFLFYIS' A
#
# COMPACT_ATOMS: atom_id res chain seq x y z
N MET A 1 10.50 -7.46 22.34
CA MET A 1 9.23 -6.84 22.82
C MET A 1 8.86 -5.61 21.98
N VAL A 2 9.77 -4.66 21.73
CA VAL A 2 9.49 -3.46 20.90
C VAL A 2 9.36 -3.79 19.41
N GLU A 3 10.19 -4.69 18.88
CA GLU A 3 10.14 -5.15 17.47
C GLU A 3 8.79 -5.79 17.11
N LEU A 4 8.21 -6.59 18.00
CA LEU A 4 6.92 -7.27 17.76
C LEU A 4 5.74 -6.30 17.69
N ILE A 5 5.85 -5.13 18.33
CA ILE A 5 4.84 -4.06 18.26
C ILE A 5 5.05 -3.24 16.98
N LEU A 6 6.30 -2.99 16.59
CA LEU A 6 6.67 -2.27 15.37
C LEU A 6 6.30 -3.05 14.10
N ASP A 7 6.58 -4.36 14.05
CA ASP A 7 6.20 -5.21 12.91
C ASP A 7 4.71 -5.18 12.66
N LYS A 8 3.91 -5.31 13.72
CA LYS A 8 2.45 -5.32 13.64
C LYS A 8 1.90 -3.98 13.11
N PHE A 9 2.57 -2.87 13.44
CA PHE A 9 2.19 -1.53 12.99
C PHE A 9 2.63 -1.26 11.55
N ASN A 10 3.83 -1.72 11.16
CA ASN A 10 4.32 -1.65 9.78
C ASN A 10 3.44 -2.47 8.84
N TYR A 11 3.06 -3.68 9.25
CA TYR A 11 2.14 -4.53 8.50
C TYR A 11 0.78 -3.87 8.28
N LEU A 12 0.20 -3.26 9.34
CA LEU A 12 -1.07 -2.54 9.25
C LEU A 12 -0.97 -1.32 8.34
N MET A 13 0.14 -0.57 8.39
CA MET A 13 0.38 0.55 7.48
C MET A 13 0.52 0.09 6.02
N ALA A 14 1.23 -1.00 5.77
CA ALA A 14 1.38 -1.56 4.43
C ALA A 14 0.04 -2.01 3.84
N ILE A 15 -0.81 -2.66 4.64
CA ILE A 15 -2.17 -3.05 4.23
C ILE A 15 -3.04 -1.82 3.92
N ALA A 16 -2.98 -0.78 4.77
CA ALA A 16 -3.72 0.46 4.53
C ALA A 16 -3.28 1.15 3.21
N LEU A 17 -1.97 1.18 2.95
CA LEU A 17 -1.40 1.69 1.69
C LEU A 17 -1.84 0.87 0.47
N MET A 18 -1.87 -0.46 0.57
CA MET A 18 -2.41 -1.33 -0.48
C MET A 18 -3.87 -0.99 -0.79
N MET A 19 -4.71 -0.82 0.24
CA MET A 19 -6.13 -0.48 0.05
C MET A 19 -6.32 0.89 -0.63
N ILE A 20 -5.49 1.88 -0.31
CA ILE A 20 -5.50 3.20 -0.94
C ILE A 20 -5.07 3.11 -2.42
N GLY A 21 -4.00 2.35 -2.72
CA GLY A 21 -3.54 2.13 -4.09
C GLY A 21 -4.60 1.44 -4.95
N PHE A 22 -5.28 0.45 -4.39
CA PHE A 22 -6.37 -0.27 -5.05
C PHE A 22 -7.60 0.63 -5.30
N TYR A 23 -7.99 1.43 -4.30
CA TYR A 23 -9.09 2.39 -4.46
C TYR A 23 -8.78 3.44 -5.55
N ALA A 24 -7.56 3.95 -5.61
CA ALA A 24 -7.13 4.89 -6.64
C ALA A 24 -7.19 4.31 -8.06
N MET A 25 -6.94 3.00 -8.20
CA MET A 25 -7.01 2.28 -9.49
C MET A 25 -8.45 2.11 -9.98
N ILE A 26 -9.41 1.87 -9.07
CA ILE A 26 -10.82 1.64 -9.42
C ILE A 26 -11.58 2.97 -9.59
N ALA A 27 -11.41 3.92 -8.67
CA ALA A 27 -12.26 5.11 -8.58
C ALA A 27 -11.98 6.20 -9.63
N LYS A 28 -10.84 6.14 -10.34
CA LYS A 28 -10.44 7.18 -11.30
C LYS A 28 -10.68 6.73 -12.74
N SER A 29 -11.37 7.55 -13.53
CA SER A 29 -11.56 7.33 -14.97
C SER A 29 -10.31 7.64 -15.81
N ASN A 30 -9.44 8.54 -15.31
CA ASN A 30 -8.21 8.93 -16.00
C ASN A 30 -7.11 7.87 -15.80
N LEU A 31 -6.57 7.35 -16.92
CA LEU A 31 -5.52 6.33 -16.96
C LEU A 31 -4.24 6.74 -16.22
N ILE A 32 -3.86 8.02 -16.25
CA ILE A 32 -2.66 8.51 -15.54
C ILE A 32 -2.83 8.33 -14.03
N LYS A 33 -4.02 8.66 -13.50
CA LYS A 33 -4.31 8.48 -12.07
C LYS A 33 -4.38 7.00 -11.68
N LYS A 34 -4.78 6.11 -12.60
CA LYS A 34 -4.70 4.65 -12.38
C LYS A 34 -3.26 4.15 -12.30
N ILE A 35 -2.36 4.63 -13.17
CA ILE A 35 -0.93 4.28 -13.15
C ILE A 35 -0.26 4.75 -11.85
N ILE A 36 -0.62 5.94 -11.37
CA ILE A 36 -0.16 6.44 -10.06
C ILE A 36 -0.66 5.50 -8.94
N GLY A 37 -1.94 5.13 -8.95
CA GLY A 37 -2.49 4.14 -8.00
C GLY A 37 -1.80 2.78 -8.06
N MET A 38 -1.42 2.33 -9.26
CA MET A 38 -0.69 1.08 -9.49
C MET A 38 0.72 1.11 -8.90
N ASN A 39 1.44 2.22 -9.03
CA ASN A 39 2.74 2.40 -8.40
C ASN A 39 2.64 2.41 -6.86
N ILE A 40 1.63 3.08 -6.31
CA ILE A 40 1.39 3.09 -4.86
C ILE A 40 1.11 1.68 -4.34
N PHE A 41 0.28 0.91 -5.06
CA PHE A 41 -0.01 -0.48 -4.73
C PHE A 41 1.24 -1.36 -4.75
N GLN A 42 2.09 -1.20 -5.77
CA GLN A 42 3.34 -1.95 -5.88
C GLN A 42 4.33 -1.63 -4.75
N THR A 43 4.50 -0.34 -4.41
CA THR A 43 5.33 0.08 -3.26
C THR A 43 4.80 -0.47 -1.94
N ALA A 44 3.48 -0.51 -1.76
CA ALA A 44 2.86 -1.08 -0.56
C ALA A 44 3.13 -2.59 -0.42
N ILE A 45 3.13 -3.34 -1.53
CA ILE A 45 3.51 -4.77 -1.54
C ILE A 45 4.98 -4.93 -1.16
N PHE A 46 5.88 -4.08 -1.66
CA PHE A 46 7.29 -4.13 -1.25
C PHE A 46 7.46 -3.87 0.23
N LEU A 47 6.76 -2.87 0.79
CA LEU A 47 6.77 -2.60 2.22
C LEU A 47 6.22 -3.77 3.03
N PHE A 48 5.16 -4.42 2.56
CA PHE A 48 4.55 -5.59 3.20
C PHE A 48 5.44 -6.84 3.18
N TYR A 49 6.28 -6.99 2.16
CA TYR A 49 7.13 -8.18 2.00
C TYR A 49 8.52 -8.02 2.63
N ILE A 50 9.01 -6.79 2.73
CA ILE A 50 10.31 -6.46 3.33
C ILE A 50 10.19 -6.22 4.85
N SER A 51 9.05 -5.69 5.31
CA SER A 51 8.74 -5.53 6.76
C SER A 51 8.18 -6.81 7.34
#